data_AF-A0A8S0FTN0-F1
#
_entry.id   AF-A0A8S0FTN0-F1
#
_cell.length_a   1.000
_cell.length_b   1.000
_cell.length_c   1.000
_cell.angle_alpha   90.00
_cell.angle_beta   90.00
_cell.angle_gamma   90.00
#
_symmetry.space_group_name_H-M   'P 1'
#
loop_
_entity.id
_entity.type
_entity.pdbx_description
1 polymer ?
#
loop_
_entity_poly.entity_id
_entity_poly.type
_entity_poly.pdbx_seq_one_letter_code
_entity_poly.pdbx_strand_id
1 'polypeptide(L)'
;MYQTAQSMPFYEDVKEMPLGEALEQHTGVPVYIQHDISAWTMAEALFGASRGARDVIQVVIDHNVGAGVITDGHLLHAGSSSLVEIGHTQVDPYGKRCYCGNHGCLETIASVDSILELAQLRLNQSMSSMLHGQPLTVDSLCQAALRGDLLAKDIITGVGAHVGRILAIMVNLCRYASQNDLTHKKY
;
A
#
# COMPACT_ATOMS: atom_id res chain seq x y z
N MET A 1 -8.30 -16.36 -14.46
CA MET A 1 -7.80 -16.56 -13.09
C MET A 1 -6.34 -16.92 -13.20
N TYR A 2 -5.47 -16.15 -12.55
CA TYR A 2 -4.03 -16.26 -12.71
C TYR A 2 -3.50 -17.36 -11.80
N GLN A 3 -2.74 -18.30 -12.38
CA GLN A 3 -2.14 -19.42 -11.66
C GLN A 3 -0.63 -19.24 -11.45
N THR A 4 -0.04 -18.14 -11.95
CA THR A 4 1.40 -17.93 -11.93
C THR A 4 1.77 -16.79 -10.97
N ALA A 5 2.67 -17.05 -10.03
CA ALA A 5 3.32 -16.04 -9.21
C ALA A 5 4.52 -15.46 -10.00
N GLN A 6 4.42 -14.19 -10.40
CA GLN A 6 5.42 -13.54 -11.26
C GLN A 6 6.74 -13.28 -10.52
N SER A 7 6.66 -12.66 -9.35
CA SER A 7 7.76 -12.41 -8.41
C SER A 7 7.19 -12.22 -7.00
N MET A 8 8.04 -12.38 -5.98
CA MET A 8 7.67 -12.14 -4.58
C MET A 8 8.80 -11.38 -3.86
N PRO A 9 8.50 -10.26 -3.18
CA PRO A 9 9.54 -9.35 -2.64
C PRO A 9 10.45 -10.01 -1.59
N PHE A 10 9.99 -11.05 -0.91
CA PHE A 10 10.74 -11.75 0.14
C PHE A 10 11.39 -13.07 -0.33
N TYR A 11 11.21 -13.46 -1.59
CA TYR A 11 11.73 -14.71 -2.15
C TYR A 11 12.37 -14.46 -3.53
N GLU A 12 13.67 -14.22 -3.56
CA GLU A 12 14.40 -13.81 -4.77
C GLU A 12 14.40 -14.87 -5.89
N ASP A 13 14.32 -16.15 -5.51
CA ASP A 13 14.34 -17.28 -6.44
C ASP A 13 13.01 -17.51 -7.17
N VAL A 14 11.93 -16.86 -6.73
CA VAL A 14 10.60 -17.02 -7.33
C VAL A 14 10.48 -16.14 -8.58
N LYS A 15 10.44 -16.79 -9.75
CA LYS A 15 10.22 -16.15 -11.05
C LYS A 15 9.26 -16.99 -11.88
N GLU A 16 8.16 -16.39 -12.34
CA GLU A 16 7.14 -17.02 -13.20
C GLU A 16 6.70 -18.41 -12.70
N MET A 17 6.54 -18.58 -11.40
CA MET A 17 6.24 -19.86 -10.77
C MET A 17 4.77 -20.26 -11.02
N PRO A 18 4.48 -21.44 -11.64
CA PRO A 18 3.12 -21.90 -11.92
C PRO A 18 2.45 -22.50 -10.67
N LEU A 19 2.35 -21.69 -9.62
CA LEU A 19 1.92 -22.11 -8.28
C LEU A 19 0.52 -22.74 -8.28
N GLY A 20 -0.42 -22.12 -8.99
CA GLY A 20 -1.81 -22.58 -9.08
C GLY A 20 -1.89 -23.93 -9.77
N GLU A 21 -1.30 -24.05 -10.96
CA GLU A 21 -1.28 -25.30 -11.73
C GLU A 21 -0.61 -26.43 -10.94
N ALA A 22 0.55 -26.14 -10.35
CA ALA A 22 1.30 -27.13 -9.57
C ALA A 22 0.45 -27.63 -8.38
N LEU A 23 -0.20 -26.74 -7.63
CA LEU A 23 -1.04 -27.13 -6.50
C LEU A 23 -2.32 -27.85 -6.92
N GLU A 24 -2.97 -27.42 -8.01
CA GLU A 24 -4.14 -28.10 -8.58
C GLU A 24 -3.82 -29.53 -8.99
N GLN A 25 -2.68 -29.75 -9.68
CA GLN A 25 -2.24 -31.09 -10.08
C GLN A 25 -1.90 -31.98 -8.87
N HIS A 26 -1.30 -31.41 -7.82
CA HIS A 26 -0.91 -32.19 -6.63
C HIS A 26 -2.08 -32.53 -5.71
N THR A 27 -3.13 -31.70 -5.69
CA THR A 27 -4.24 -31.84 -4.73
C THR A 27 -5.56 -32.29 -5.36
N GLY A 28 -5.75 -32.06 -6.66
CA GLY A 28 -7.02 -32.30 -7.35
C GLY A 28 -8.12 -31.30 -6.98
N VAL A 29 -7.79 -30.15 -6.36
CA VAL A 29 -8.73 -29.13 -5.87
C VAL A 29 -8.45 -27.80 -6.58
N PRO A 30 -9.48 -26.99 -6.90
CA PRO A 30 -9.28 -25.66 -7.51
C PRO A 30 -8.43 -24.73 -6.63
N VAL A 31 -7.49 -23.99 -7.24
CA VAL A 31 -6.60 -23.05 -6.54
C VAL A 31 -6.80 -21.64 -7.04
N TYR A 32 -7.03 -20.72 -6.10
CA TYR A 32 -7.20 -19.30 -6.38
C TYR A 32 -6.02 -18.52 -5.80
N ILE A 33 -5.33 -17.77 -6.64
CA ILE A 33 -4.23 -16.89 -6.24
C ILE A 33 -4.69 -15.44 -6.40
N GLN A 34 -4.45 -14.63 -5.37
CA GLN A 34 -4.77 -13.22 -5.36
C GLN A 34 -3.65 -12.43 -4.69
N HIS A 35 -3.43 -11.21 -5.16
CA HIS A 35 -2.50 -10.27 -4.54
C HIS A 35 -2.93 -9.93 -3.11
N ASP A 36 -1.96 -9.75 -2.22
CA ASP A 36 -2.16 -9.58 -0.78
C ASP A 36 -3.08 -8.39 -0.43
N ILE A 37 -2.84 -7.21 -0.98
CA ILE A 37 -3.63 -6.00 -0.72
C ILE A 37 -5.07 -6.17 -1.23
N SER A 38 -5.24 -6.82 -2.37
CA SER A 38 -6.56 -7.11 -2.94
C SER A 38 -7.34 -8.10 -2.08
N ALA A 39 -6.69 -9.17 -1.63
CA ALA A 39 -7.27 -10.16 -0.73
C ALA A 39 -7.60 -9.54 0.63
N TRP A 40 -6.72 -8.69 1.18
CA TRP A 40 -6.97 -7.98 2.44
C TRP A 40 -8.13 -7.00 2.29
N THR A 41 -8.22 -6.26 1.18
CA THR A 41 -9.34 -5.35 0.92
C THR A 41 -10.68 -6.09 0.87
N MET A 42 -10.70 -7.26 0.22
CA MET A 42 -11.87 -8.14 0.24
C MET A 42 -12.19 -8.64 1.65
N ALA A 43 -11.18 -9.01 2.44
CA ALA A 43 -11.37 -9.45 3.82
C ALA A 43 -11.98 -8.34 4.71
N GLU A 44 -11.52 -7.10 4.58
CA GLU A 44 -12.10 -5.95 5.31
C GLU A 44 -13.55 -5.69 4.89
N ALA A 45 -13.86 -5.83 3.60
CA ALA A 45 -15.21 -5.60 3.07
C ALA A 45 -16.20 -6.71 3.44
N LEU A 46 -15.72 -7.95 3.59
CA LEU A 46 -16.55 -9.10 3.95
C LEU A 46 -16.68 -9.28 5.47
N PHE A 47 -15.60 -9.03 6.21
CA PHE A 47 -15.49 -9.44 7.62
C PHE A 47 -15.03 -8.31 8.56
N GLY A 48 -14.38 -7.27 8.03
CA GLY A 48 -13.69 -6.26 8.83
C GLY A 48 -14.40 -4.91 8.90
N ALA A 49 -13.59 -3.85 8.82
CA ALA A 49 -13.96 -2.48 9.09
C ALA A 49 -14.78 -1.81 7.97
N SER A 50 -14.72 -2.34 6.74
CA SER A 50 -15.42 -1.78 5.59
C SER A 50 -16.69 -2.55 5.20
N ARG A 51 -17.18 -3.45 6.06
CA ARG A 51 -18.44 -4.16 5.85
C ARG A 51 -19.62 -3.23 5.60
N GLY A 52 -20.38 -3.54 4.56
CA GLY A 52 -21.56 -2.76 4.15
C GLY A 52 -21.25 -1.48 3.37
N ALA A 53 -19.98 -1.08 3.26
CA ALA A 53 -19.59 0.01 2.38
C ALA A 53 -19.61 -0.45 0.92
N ARG A 54 -20.18 0.40 0.05
CA ARG A 54 -20.18 0.19 -1.41
C ARG A 54 -18.91 0.71 -2.07
N ASP A 55 -18.31 1.74 -1.50
CA ASP A 55 -17.12 2.39 -2.01
C ASP A 55 -16.05 2.44 -0.91
N VAL A 56 -14.88 1.86 -1.16
CA VAL A 56 -13.79 1.71 -0.20
C VAL A 56 -12.47 2.03 -0.88
N ILE A 57 -11.62 2.81 -0.22
CA ILE A 57 -10.20 2.91 -0.55
C ILE A 57 -9.45 2.42 0.69
N GLN A 58 -8.83 1.26 0.58
CA GLN A 58 -7.94 0.74 1.61
C GLN A 58 -6.51 1.04 1.20
N VAL A 59 -5.81 1.84 2.00
CA VAL A 59 -4.38 2.13 1.82
C VAL A 59 -3.60 1.25 2.78
N VAL A 60 -2.64 0.49 2.25
CA VAL A 60 -1.73 -0.36 3.02
C VAL A 60 -0.36 0.29 3.00
N ILE A 61 0.16 0.59 4.19
CA ILE A 61 1.52 1.11 4.40
C ILE A 61 2.24 0.09 5.26
N ASP A 62 3.13 -0.66 4.65
CA ASP A 62 3.98 -1.64 5.33
C ASP A 62 5.34 -1.68 4.61
N HIS A 63 5.91 -2.87 4.37
CA HIS A 63 7.11 -3.05 3.53
C HIS A 63 6.91 -2.42 2.15
N ASN A 64 5.71 -2.57 1.58
CA ASN A 64 5.28 -1.91 0.35
C ASN A 64 4.14 -0.91 0.63
N VAL A 65 3.91 -0.01 -0.32
CA VAL A 65 2.80 0.95 -0.28
C VAL A 65 1.86 0.68 -1.44
N GLY A 66 0.63 0.29 -1.13
CA GLY A 66 -0.37 0.03 -2.16
C GLY A 66 -1.78 0.33 -1.68
N ALA A 67 -2.75 0.13 -2.58
CA ALA A 67 -4.14 0.29 -2.25
C ALA A 67 -5.02 -0.81 -2.84
N GLY A 68 -6.15 -1.05 -2.20
CA GLY A 68 -7.29 -1.73 -2.80
C GLY A 68 -8.46 -0.76 -2.89
N VAL A 69 -9.21 -0.86 -3.98
CA VAL A 69 -10.36 0.00 -4.23
C VAL A 69 -11.57 -0.86 -4.51
N ILE A 70 -12.66 -0.62 -3.80
CA ILE A 70 -13.98 -1.17 -4.11
C ILE A 70 -14.83 0.00 -4.58
N THR A 71 -15.51 -0.17 -5.71
CA THR A 71 -16.51 0.77 -6.23
C THR A 71 -17.77 -0.02 -6.51
N ASP A 72 -18.92 0.47 -6.06
CA ASP A 72 -20.19 -0.23 -6.24
C ASP A 72 -20.18 -1.70 -5.77
N GLY A 73 -19.47 -1.98 -4.67
CA GLY A 73 -19.32 -3.30 -4.08
C GLY A 73 -18.45 -4.26 -4.90
N HIS A 74 -17.80 -3.79 -5.96
CA HIS A 74 -16.88 -4.57 -6.78
C HIS A 74 -15.44 -4.09 -6.59
N LEU A 75 -14.54 -5.05 -6.34
CA LEU A 75 -13.11 -4.77 -6.29
C LEU A 75 -12.62 -4.33 -7.66
N LEU A 76 -11.95 -3.18 -7.72
CA LEU A 76 -11.31 -2.68 -8.91
C LEU A 76 -10.23 -3.67 -9.36
N HIS A 77 -10.16 -3.93 -10.66
CA HIS A 77 -9.28 -4.94 -11.27
C HIS A 77 -9.55 -6.40 -10.86
N ALA A 78 -10.71 -6.74 -10.28
CA ALA A 78 -11.05 -8.15 -9.95
C ALA A 78 -10.93 -9.13 -11.13
N GLY A 79 -11.03 -8.64 -12.38
CA GLY A 79 -10.89 -9.42 -13.60
C GLY A 79 -9.51 -9.42 -14.24
N SER A 80 -8.52 -8.70 -13.71
CA SER A 80 -7.16 -8.62 -14.25
C SER A 80 -6.10 -8.85 -13.16
N SER A 81 -4.85 -9.06 -13.58
CA SER A 81 -3.69 -9.10 -12.67
C SER A 81 -3.17 -7.70 -12.33
N SER A 82 -3.91 -6.66 -12.69
CA SER A 82 -3.52 -5.28 -12.44
C SER A 82 -3.84 -4.90 -11.00
N LEU A 83 -2.99 -4.07 -10.42
CA LEU A 83 -3.09 -3.63 -9.04
C LEU A 83 -3.22 -2.12 -8.99
N VAL A 84 -3.74 -1.62 -7.87
CA VAL A 84 -3.76 -0.18 -7.61
C VAL A 84 -2.43 0.22 -6.98
N GLU A 85 -1.44 0.43 -7.85
CA GLU A 85 -0.03 0.68 -7.55
C GLU A 85 0.26 2.12 -7.10
N ILE A 86 -0.38 2.57 -6.02
CA ILE A 86 -0.19 3.96 -5.53
C ILE A 86 1.24 4.22 -5.05
N GLY A 87 1.95 3.18 -4.59
CA GLY A 87 3.35 3.27 -4.17
C GLY A 87 4.27 3.80 -5.25
N HIS A 88 3.96 3.53 -6.53
CA HIS A 88 4.75 3.98 -7.67
C HIS A 88 4.32 5.34 -8.25
N THR A 89 3.32 6.00 -7.65
CA THR A 89 2.95 7.37 -8.03
C THR A 89 4.05 8.34 -7.62
N GLN A 90 4.52 9.18 -8.55
CA GLN A 90 5.55 10.17 -8.26
C GLN A 90 5.01 11.27 -7.33
N VAL A 91 5.69 11.47 -6.19
CA VAL A 91 5.40 12.51 -5.19
C VAL A 91 6.53 13.52 -5.04
N ASP A 92 7.76 13.14 -5.44
CA ASP A 92 8.93 14.01 -5.51
C ASP A 92 9.58 13.90 -6.91
N PRO A 93 9.54 14.95 -7.75
CA PRO A 93 10.16 14.93 -9.08
C PRO A 93 11.67 14.65 -9.07
N TYR A 94 12.35 14.89 -7.96
CA TYR A 94 13.80 14.74 -7.81
C TYR A 94 14.16 13.74 -6.70
N GLY A 95 13.20 12.92 -6.28
CA GLY A 95 13.35 12.00 -5.16
C GLY A 95 14.22 10.79 -5.46
N LYS A 96 14.35 9.91 -4.45
CA LYS A 96 15.13 8.66 -4.52
C LYS A 96 14.67 7.79 -5.70
N ARG A 97 15.62 7.10 -6.33
CA ARG A 97 15.32 6.12 -7.37
C ARG A 97 14.56 4.94 -6.78
N CYS A 98 13.40 4.61 -7.35
CA CYS A 98 12.59 3.46 -6.99
C CYS A 98 13.04 2.20 -7.76
N TYR A 99 12.80 1.02 -7.20
CA TYR A 99 13.11 -0.25 -7.88
C TYR A 99 12.30 -0.44 -9.16
N CYS A 100 11.14 0.22 -9.30
CA CYS A 100 10.35 0.22 -10.54
C CYS A 100 11.04 0.97 -11.70
N GLY A 101 12.16 1.67 -11.42
CA GLY A 101 12.95 2.41 -12.40
C GLY A 101 12.70 3.92 -12.42
N ASN A 102 11.59 4.39 -11.84
CA ASN A 102 11.24 5.80 -11.73
C ASN A 102 11.93 6.50 -10.53
N HIS A 103 11.64 7.78 -10.33
CA HIS A 103 12.19 8.60 -9.23
C HIS A 103 11.08 9.21 -8.37
N GLY A 104 11.32 9.24 -7.06
CA GLY A 104 10.46 9.84 -6.03
C GLY A 104 9.04 9.30 -6.02
N CYS A 105 8.93 7.98 -6.15
CA CYS A 105 7.69 7.23 -5.92
C CYS A 105 7.25 7.36 -4.45
N LEU A 106 5.94 7.35 -4.18
CA LEU A 106 5.38 7.41 -2.82
C LEU A 106 6.03 6.40 -1.88
N GLU A 107 6.29 5.19 -2.37
CA GLU A 107 6.89 4.11 -1.60
C GLU A 107 8.31 4.41 -1.11
N THR A 108 9.09 5.21 -1.85
CA THR A 108 10.44 5.66 -1.42
C THR A 108 10.42 6.66 -0.27
N ILE A 109 9.23 7.07 0.17
CA ILE A 109 8.99 7.99 1.27
C ILE A 109 8.16 7.32 2.37
N ALA A 110 7.17 6.52 1.98
CA ALA A 110 6.15 6.02 2.89
C ALA A 110 6.25 4.53 3.25
N SER A 111 7.09 3.71 2.58
CA SER A 111 7.34 2.34 3.05
C SER A 111 8.01 2.36 4.42
N VAL A 112 7.77 1.32 5.22
CA VAL A 112 8.36 1.16 6.56
C VAL A 112 9.88 1.34 6.50
N ASP A 113 10.56 0.68 5.56
CA ASP A 113 12.02 0.79 5.44
C ASP A 113 12.46 2.21 5.09
N SER A 114 11.76 2.89 4.17
CA SER A 114 12.08 4.28 3.80
C SER A 114 11.85 5.25 4.95
N ILE A 115 10.81 5.04 5.76
CA ILE A 115 10.52 5.83 6.96
C ILE A 115 11.64 5.66 7.99
N LEU A 116 12.07 4.42 8.26
CA LEU A 116 13.12 4.14 9.22
C LEU A 116 14.50 4.63 8.74
N GLU A 117 14.79 4.54 7.44
CA GLU A 117 16.00 5.11 6.83
C GLU A 117 16.06 6.63 7.02
N LEU A 118 14.95 7.33 6.72
CA LEU A 118 14.84 8.77 6.94
C LEU A 118 14.94 9.13 8.43
N ALA A 119 14.29 8.36 9.29
CA ALA A 119 14.34 8.54 10.73
C ALA A 119 15.77 8.41 11.26
N GLN A 120 16.51 7.39 10.82
CA GLN A 120 17.90 7.18 11.22
C GLN A 120 18.80 8.33 10.75
N LEU A 121 18.65 8.77 9.49
CA LEU A 121 19.42 9.87 8.93
C LEU A 121 19.22 11.16 9.76
N ARG A 122 17.97 11.49 10.07
CA ARG A 122 17.64 12.68 10.85
C ARG A 122 18.00 12.54 12.33
N LEU A 123 17.90 11.33 12.88
CA LEU A 123 18.29 11.04 14.26
C LEU A 123 19.79 11.28 14.47
N ASN A 124 20.63 10.94 13.49
CA ASN A 124 22.07 11.21 13.52
C ASN A 124 22.42 12.72 13.58
N GLN A 125 21.49 13.58 13.19
CA GLN A 125 21.65 15.04 13.20
C GLN A 125 20.96 15.69 14.42
N SER A 126 20.16 14.93 15.16
CA SER A 126 19.43 15.41 16.33
C SER A 126 20.16 15.03 17.61
N MET A 127 20.29 15.96 18.56
CA MET A 127 20.86 15.66 19.87
C MET A 127 19.81 15.39 20.95
N SER A 128 18.53 15.72 20.70
CA SER A 128 17.48 15.78 21.73
C SER A 128 16.35 14.78 21.54
N SER A 129 16.35 13.98 20.47
CA SER A 129 15.23 13.07 20.20
C SER A 129 15.16 11.94 21.23
N MET A 130 13.94 11.59 21.63
CA MET A 130 13.60 10.43 22.45
C MET A 130 13.91 9.10 21.77
N LEU A 131 14.20 9.11 20.47
CA LEU A 131 14.59 7.91 19.72
C LEU A 131 16.01 7.44 20.05
N HIS A 132 16.84 8.26 20.69
CA HIS A 132 18.16 7.84 21.13
C HIS A 132 18.09 6.75 22.21
N GLY A 133 19.05 5.82 22.17
CA GLY A 133 19.22 4.79 23.21
C GLY A 133 18.23 3.62 23.13
N GLN A 134 17.47 3.48 22.06
CA GLN A 134 16.57 2.35 21.80
C GLN A 134 16.64 1.92 20.33
N PRO A 135 16.27 0.67 20.00
CA PRO A 135 16.15 0.24 18.61
C PRO A 135 15.16 1.11 17.83
N LEU A 136 15.57 1.55 16.65
CA LEU A 136 14.71 2.32 15.76
C LEU A 136 13.76 1.36 15.04
N THR A 137 12.49 1.41 15.41
CA THR A 137 11.40 0.61 14.83
C THR A 137 10.20 1.52 14.60
N VAL A 138 9.21 1.06 13.83
CA VAL A 138 7.96 1.81 13.64
C VAL A 138 7.27 2.03 14.99
N ASP A 139 7.28 1.03 15.87
CA ASP A 139 6.72 1.15 17.21
C ASP A 139 7.42 2.22 18.06
N SER A 140 8.76 2.24 18.10
CA SER A 140 9.49 3.25 18.87
C SER A 140 9.32 4.64 18.27
N LEU A 141 9.21 4.77 16.94
CA LEU A 141 8.87 6.00 16.23
C LEU A 141 7.48 6.52 16.60
N CYS A 142 6.46 5.68 16.52
CA CYS A 142 5.09 6.03 16.90
C CYS A 142 5.00 6.42 18.38
N GLN A 143 5.62 5.65 19.28
CA GLN A 143 5.64 5.96 20.71
C GLN A 143 6.36 7.28 21.03
N ALA A 144 7.48 7.58 20.36
CA ALA A 144 8.18 8.85 20.51
C ALA A 144 7.28 10.02 20.07
N ALA A 145 6.64 9.91 18.91
CA ALA A 145 5.73 10.93 18.39
C ALA A 145 4.54 11.18 19.33
N LEU A 146 3.91 10.12 19.84
CA LEU A 146 2.81 10.21 20.81
C LEU A 146 3.22 10.87 22.13
N ARG A 147 4.48 10.69 22.55
CA ARG A 147 5.06 11.34 23.74
C ARG A 147 5.54 12.78 23.51
N GLY A 148 5.39 13.31 22.30
CA GLY A 148 5.72 14.70 22.00
C GLY A 148 7.08 14.94 21.34
N ASP A 149 7.83 13.89 21.00
CA ASP A 149 9.11 14.04 20.30
C ASP A 149 8.93 14.75 18.96
N LEU A 150 9.58 15.91 18.79
CA LEU A 150 9.38 16.77 17.63
C LEU A 150 9.90 16.13 16.34
N LEU A 151 11.00 15.38 16.41
CA LEU A 151 11.59 14.72 15.24
C LEU A 151 10.67 13.59 14.74
N ALA A 152 10.22 12.73 15.65
CA ALA A 152 9.29 11.64 15.33
C ALA A 152 7.96 12.19 14.79
N LYS A 153 7.41 13.24 15.42
CA LYS A 153 6.20 13.93 14.93
C LYS A 153 6.38 14.48 13.54
N ASP A 154 7.49 15.14 13.26
CA ASP A 154 7.76 15.75 11.95
C ASP A 154 7.88 14.69 10.85
N ILE A 155 8.55 13.57 11.13
CA ILE A 155 8.65 12.43 10.20
C ILE A 155 7.25 11.87 9.89
N ILE A 156 6.46 11.53 10.92
CA ILE A 156 5.11 10.99 10.73
C ILE A 156 4.20 11.99 10.00
N THR A 157 4.32 13.28 10.32
CA THR A 157 3.56 14.34 9.65
C THR A 157 3.93 14.45 8.17
N GLY A 158 5.22 14.37 7.84
CA GLY A 158 5.72 14.36 6.47
C GLY A 158 5.16 13.19 5.66
N VAL A 159 5.24 11.97 6.22
CA VAL A 159 4.65 10.76 5.60
C VAL A 159 3.14 10.95 5.39
N GLY A 160 2.43 11.39 6.42
CA GLY A 160 0.99 11.63 6.36
C GLY A 160 0.59 12.67 5.30
N ALA A 161 1.41 13.70 5.09
CA ALA A 161 1.17 14.71 4.05
C ALA A 161 1.30 14.12 2.63
N HIS A 162 2.32 13.29 2.38
CA HIS A 162 2.49 12.64 1.08
C HIS A 162 1.40 11.61 0.78
N VAL A 163 1.07 10.75 1.77
CA VAL A 163 -0.03 9.79 1.66
C VAL A 163 -1.36 10.52 1.47
N GLY A 164 -1.62 11.58 2.25
CA GLY A 164 -2.83 12.39 2.16
C GLY A 164 -3.00 13.06 0.79
N ARG A 165 -1.91 13.52 0.16
CA ARG A 165 -1.93 14.10 -1.19
C ARG A 165 -2.41 13.08 -2.23
N ILE A 166 -1.89 11.85 -2.19
CA ILE A 166 -2.31 10.79 -3.11
C ILE A 166 -3.74 10.35 -2.82
N LEU A 167 -4.09 10.19 -1.54
CA LEU A 167 -5.44 9.81 -1.14
C LEU A 167 -6.49 10.84 -1.56
N ALA A 168 -6.17 12.14 -1.48
CA ALA A 168 -7.06 13.20 -1.97
C ALA A 168 -7.31 13.09 -3.48
N ILE A 169 -6.29 12.75 -4.28
CA ILE A 169 -6.45 12.48 -5.71
C ILE A 169 -7.36 11.26 -5.91
N MET A 170 -7.11 10.17 -5.20
CA MET A 170 -7.94 8.96 -5.31
C MET A 170 -9.40 9.22 -4.94
N VAL A 171 -9.66 9.97 -3.87
CA VAL A 171 -11.03 10.36 -3.47
C VAL A 171 -11.74 11.09 -4.60
N ASN A 172 -11.06 12.01 -5.29
CA ASN A 172 -11.63 12.73 -6.43
C ASN A 172 -11.91 11.81 -7.62
N LEU A 173 -11.03 10.84 -7.91
CA LEU A 173 -11.18 9.90 -9.01
C LEU A 173 -12.28 8.86 -8.75
N CYS A 174 -12.27 8.26 -7.56
CA CYS A 174 -13.18 7.18 -7.19
C CYS A 174 -14.62 7.69 -6.96
N ARG A 175 -14.80 8.91 -6.43
CA ARG A 175 -16.15 9.52 -6.30
C ARG A 175 -16.82 9.80 -7.65
N TYR A 176 -16.05 10.05 -8.70
CA TYR A 176 -16.61 10.32 -10.02
C TYR A 176 -17.10 9.03 -10.70
N ALA A 177 -16.41 7.92 -10.47
CA ALA A 177 -16.79 6.62 -11.02
C ALA A 177 -18.16 6.13 -10.52
N SER A 178 -18.48 6.31 -9.24
CA SER A 178 -19.76 5.88 -8.66
C SER A 178 -20.97 6.74 -9.08
N GLN A 179 -20.75 7.95 -9.62
CA GLN A 179 -21.85 8.81 -10.09
C GLN A 179 -22.27 8.53 -11.54
N ASN A 180 -21.38 8.00 -12.38
CA ASN A 180 -21.65 7.77 -13.80
C ASN A 180 -22.34 6.43 -14.11
N ASP A 181 -22.44 5.50 -13.16
CA ASP A 181 -23.25 4.28 -13.36
C ASP A 181 -24.76 4.54 -13.13
N LEU A 182 -25.11 5.68 -12.53
CA LEU A 182 -26.50 6.14 -12.39
C LEU A 182 -27.04 6.84 -13.64
N THR A 183 -26.19 7.25 -14.59
CA THR A 183 -26.60 7.94 -15.82
C THR A 183 -26.85 7.00 -17.01
N HIS A 184 -26.48 5.71 -16.91
CA HIS A 184 -26.77 4.71 -17.96
C HIS A 184 -28.09 3.91 -17.77
N LYS A 185 -28.95 4.29 -16.80
CA LYS A 185 -30.32 3.75 -16.65
C LYS A 185 -31.43 4.60 -17.28
N LYS A 186 -31.09 5.55 -18.15
CA LYS A 186 -32.05 6.25 -19.00
C LYS A 186 -31.54 6.23 -20.43
N TYR A 187 -31.98 5.24 -21.19
CA TYR A 187 -32.66 5.32 -22.50
C TYR A 187 -32.74 3.91 -23.09
#